data_AF-A0A7C6PV09-F1
#
_entry.id   AF-A0A7C6PV09-F1
#
_cell.length_a   1.000
_cell.length_b   1.000
_cell.length_c   1.000
_cell.angle_alpha   90.00
_cell.angle_beta   90.00
_cell.angle_gamma   90.00
#
_symmetry.space_group_name_H-M   'P 1'
#
loop_
_entity.id
_entity.type
_entity.pdbx_description
1 polymer ?
#
loop_
_entity_poly.entity_id
_entity_poly.type
_entity_poly.pdbx_seq_one_letter_code
_entity_poly.pdbx_strand_id
1 'polypeptide(L)'
;EDNVSVSEREAAMTDPQEALRFVQDTEVDALAVAIGTAHGQYKGKPELDFERLKKIRELVNVPIVLHGSSGVPDEDIRKAIQLGVRKVNIDTNLREAFVYKMREVLAEKPKEIDPRKILGPARDALQEVVQQKIRLFGSSNKA
;
A
#
# COMPACT_ATOMS: atom_id res chain seq x y z
N GLU A 1 4.07 -14.91 12.37
CA GLU A 1 5.25 -15.11 11.51
C GLU A 1 6.38 -14.30 12.13
N ASP A 2 6.70 -14.59 13.40
CA ASP A 2 7.28 -13.60 14.31
C ASP A 2 8.62 -14.15 14.82
N ASN A 3 9.71 -13.87 14.08
CA ASN A 3 11.11 -13.73 14.53
C ASN A 3 12.04 -13.76 13.31
N VAL A 4 11.97 -12.72 12.49
CA VAL A 4 12.87 -12.57 11.34
C VAL A 4 14.06 -11.72 11.80
N SER A 5 15.24 -12.32 11.85
CA SER A 5 16.52 -11.65 12.11
C SER A 5 16.83 -10.60 11.04
N VAL A 6 17.72 -9.65 11.33
CA VAL A 6 18.14 -8.60 10.37
C VAL A 6 18.64 -9.22 9.05
N SER A 7 19.35 -10.36 9.13
CA SER A 7 19.82 -11.11 7.97
C SER A 7 18.69 -11.73 7.14
N GLU A 8 17.63 -12.23 7.78
CA GLU A 8 16.48 -12.79 7.07
C GLU A 8 15.60 -11.69 6.45
N ARG A 9 15.53 -10.51 7.08
CA ARG A 9 14.86 -9.34 6.49
C ARG A 9 15.58 -8.88 5.23
N GLU A 10 16.91 -8.78 5.26
CA GLU A 10 17.72 -8.46 4.08
C GLU A 10 17.57 -9.50 2.96
N ALA A 11 17.58 -10.79 3.29
CA ALA A 11 17.39 -11.86 2.32
C ALA A 11 15.99 -11.86 1.66
N ALA A 12 14.99 -11.28 2.32
CA ALA A 12 13.63 -11.15 1.79
C ALA A 12 13.42 -9.90 0.91
N MET A 13 14.40 -8.98 0.83
CA MET A 13 14.29 -7.78 0.01
C MET A 13 14.72 -8.02 -1.43
N THR A 14 14.11 -7.28 -2.37
CA THR A 14 14.43 -7.39 -3.79
C THR A 14 15.84 -6.93 -4.07
N ASP A 15 16.67 -7.81 -4.63
CA ASP A 15 17.99 -7.43 -5.15
C ASP A 15 17.87 -6.61 -6.45
N PRO A 16 18.56 -5.46 -6.58
CA PRO A 16 18.47 -4.63 -7.79
C PRO A 16 18.92 -5.30 -9.09
N GLN A 17 19.93 -6.17 -9.06
CA GLN A 17 20.42 -6.86 -10.25
C GLN A 17 19.47 -7.97 -10.66
N GLU A 18 18.86 -8.67 -9.69
CA GLU A 18 17.81 -9.64 -9.97
C GLU A 18 16.56 -8.98 -10.55
N ALA A 19 16.19 -7.80 -10.06
CA ALA A 19 15.10 -7.00 -10.63
C ALA A 19 15.36 -6.66 -12.11
N LEU A 20 16.58 -6.24 -12.46
CA LEU A 20 16.97 -5.96 -13.85
C LEU A 20 16.83 -7.21 -14.72
N ARG A 21 17.45 -8.32 -14.29
CA ARG A 21 17.39 -9.60 -15.01
C ARG A 21 15.94 -10.05 -15.21
N PHE A 22 15.13 -9.99 -14.15
CA PHE A 22 13.72 -10.38 -14.21
C PHE A 22 12.94 -9.55 -15.24
N VAL A 23 13.11 -8.23 -15.26
CA VAL A 23 12.43 -7.36 -16.23
C VAL A 23 12.87 -7.65 -17.66
N GLN A 24 14.17 -7.91 -17.89
CA GLN A 24 14.70 -8.24 -19.22
C GLN A 24 14.21 -9.60 -19.71
N ASP A 25 14.16 -10.60 -18.83
CA ASP A 25 13.79 -11.97 -19.20
C ASP A 25 12.28 -12.14 -19.39
N THR A 26 11.46 -11.34 -18.68
CA THR A 26 10.00 -11.50 -18.66
C THR A 26 9.24 -10.43 -19.41
N GLU A 27 9.87 -9.30 -19.72
CA GLU A 27 9.26 -8.15 -20.40
C GLU A 27 7.99 -7.62 -19.72
N VAL A 28 7.89 -7.74 -18.39
CA VAL A 28 6.73 -7.26 -17.62
C VAL A 28 6.52 -5.76 -17.76
N ASP A 29 5.27 -5.31 -17.84
CA ASP A 29 4.95 -3.88 -17.96
C ASP A 29 5.16 -3.07 -16.67
N ALA A 30 5.25 -3.74 -15.52
CA ALA A 30 5.48 -3.13 -14.22
C ALA A 30 6.08 -4.15 -13.24
N LEU A 31 6.87 -3.68 -12.28
CA LEU A 31 7.56 -4.53 -11.31
C LEU A 31 7.17 -4.18 -9.88
N ALA A 32 6.64 -5.16 -9.15
CA ALA A 32 6.47 -5.06 -7.70
C ALA A 32 7.76 -5.44 -6.97
N VAL A 33 8.14 -4.66 -5.95
CA VAL A 33 9.40 -4.83 -5.23
C VAL A 33 9.19 -4.92 -3.73
N ALA A 34 10.00 -5.76 -3.08
CA ALA A 34 10.10 -5.86 -1.64
C ALA A 34 11.20 -4.91 -1.14
N ILE A 35 10.78 -3.81 -0.53
CA ILE A 35 11.66 -2.78 0.06
C ILE A 35 11.31 -2.46 1.51
N GLY A 36 10.67 -3.39 2.23
CA GLY A 36 10.34 -3.23 3.66
C GLY A 36 8.86 -2.99 3.98
N THR A 37 7.97 -3.09 3.00
CA THR A 37 6.51 -3.13 3.23
C THR A 37 6.07 -4.49 3.77
N ALA A 38 5.04 -4.51 4.61
CA ALA A 38 4.41 -5.73 5.11
C ALA A 38 2.89 -5.72 4.81
N HIS A 39 2.29 -6.90 4.64
CA HIS A 39 0.85 -7.04 4.46
C HIS A 39 0.13 -7.12 5.82
N GLY A 40 -1.05 -6.51 5.93
CA GLY A 40 -1.92 -6.62 7.13
C GLY A 40 -1.66 -5.58 8.22
N GLN A 41 -2.19 -5.83 9.42
CA GLN A 41 -1.97 -4.99 10.62
C GLN A 41 -0.61 -5.33 11.24
N TYR A 42 0.33 -4.41 11.10
CA TYR A 42 1.71 -4.58 11.55
C TYR A 42 1.86 -4.21 13.04
N LYS A 43 2.72 -4.95 13.77
CA LYS A 43 3.04 -4.65 15.19
C LYS A 43 4.14 -3.58 15.37
N GLY A 44 4.75 -3.09 14.28
CA GLY A 44 5.78 -2.04 14.29
C GLY A 44 5.49 -0.90 13.31
N LYS A 45 6.50 -0.06 13.01
CA LYS A 45 6.45 0.90 11.89
C LYS A 45 7.16 0.26 10.69
N PRO A 46 6.53 0.10 9.52
CA PRO A 46 7.26 -0.37 8.35
C PRO A 46 8.29 0.68 7.94
N GLU A 47 9.51 0.25 7.64
CA GLU A 47 10.60 1.12 7.21
C GLU A 47 10.98 0.76 5.79
N LEU A 48 10.81 1.73 4.88
CA LEU A 48 11.15 1.55 3.49
C LEU A 48 12.65 1.76 3.25
N ASP A 49 13.27 0.80 2.56
CA ASP A 49 14.64 0.91 2.06
C ASP A 49 14.67 1.77 0.78
N PHE A 50 14.80 3.08 0.98
CA PHE A 50 14.83 4.05 -0.10
C PHE A 50 16.11 3.97 -0.95
N GLU A 51 17.23 3.51 -0.40
CA GLU A 51 18.47 3.38 -1.15
C GLU A 51 18.38 2.20 -2.13
N ARG A 52 17.79 1.08 -1.70
CA ARG A 52 17.45 -0.02 -2.60
C ARG A 52 16.44 0.39 -3.66
N LEU A 53 15.40 1.14 -3.31
CA LEU A 53 14.43 1.66 -4.28
C LEU A 53 15.10 2.50 -5.39
N LYS A 54 16.04 3.39 -5.02
CA LYS A 54 16.82 4.18 -5.99
C LYS A 54 17.62 3.29 -6.93
N LYS A 55 18.39 2.34 -6.38
CA LYS A 55 19.19 1.40 -7.16
C LYS A 55 18.34 0.58 -8.13
N ILE A 56 17.20 0.06 -7.68
CA ILE A 56 16.25 -0.64 -8.55
C ILE A 56 15.79 0.31 -9.66
N ARG A 57 15.33 1.53 -9.32
CA ARG A 57 14.82 2.48 -10.29
C ARG A 57 15.85 2.90 -11.35
N GLU A 58 17.12 3.00 -10.99
CA GLU A 58 18.22 3.28 -11.91
C GLU A 58 18.44 2.17 -12.94
N LEU A 59 18.16 0.92 -12.56
CA LEU A 59 18.38 -0.25 -13.41
C LEU A 59 17.14 -0.62 -14.24
N VAL A 60 15.95 -0.61 -13.63
CA VAL A 60 14.71 -1.03 -14.31
C VAL A 60 14.04 0.15 -15.00
N ASN A 61 13.58 -0.05 -16.24
CA ASN A 61 12.90 0.99 -17.04
C ASN A 61 11.36 0.97 -16.91
N VAL A 62 10.80 0.00 -16.21
CA VAL A 62 9.36 -0.17 -16.02
C VAL A 62 8.85 0.52 -14.73
N PRO A 63 7.56 0.93 -14.67
CA PRO A 63 6.92 1.40 -13.46
C PRO A 63 7.10 0.48 -12.24
N ILE A 64 7.49 1.06 -11.10
CA ILE A 64 7.62 0.32 -9.84
C ILE A 64 6.29 0.31 -9.07
N VAL A 65 5.94 -0.85 -8.54
CA VAL A 65 4.73 -1.11 -7.75
C VAL A 65 5.10 -1.34 -6.28
N LEU A 66 4.37 -0.69 -5.37
CA LEU A 66 4.50 -0.88 -3.93
C LEU A 66 3.30 -1.65 -3.37
N HIS A 67 3.54 -2.80 -2.75
CA HIS A 67 2.53 -3.60 -2.05
C HIS A 67 2.46 -3.21 -0.56
N GLY A 68 1.53 -3.80 0.20
CA GLY A 68 1.49 -3.67 1.67
C GLY A 68 1.50 -2.24 2.22
N SER A 69 0.91 -1.27 1.51
CA SER A 69 1.15 0.16 1.79
C SER A 69 0.21 0.78 2.83
N SER A 70 -0.77 0.03 3.34
CA SER A 70 -1.78 0.56 4.27
C SER A 70 -1.26 0.94 5.67
N GLY A 71 -0.11 0.40 6.08
CA GLY A 71 0.56 0.77 7.35
C GLY A 71 1.73 1.73 7.18
N VAL A 72 2.04 2.13 5.94
CA VAL A 72 3.20 2.97 5.64
C VAL A 72 2.83 4.45 5.88
N PRO A 73 3.69 5.21 6.58
CA PRO A 73 3.49 6.64 6.77
C PRO A 73 3.30 7.39 5.45
N ASP A 74 2.39 8.35 5.44
CA ASP A 74 2.09 9.16 4.24
C ASP A 74 3.34 9.90 3.70
N GLU A 75 4.27 10.31 4.57
CA GLU A 75 5.56 10.91 4.18
C GLU A 75 6.45 9.93 3.40
N ASP A 76 6.51 8.68 3.84
CA ASP A 76 7.31 7.63 3.20
C ASP A 76 6.70 7.23 1.86
N ILE A 77 5.38 7.20 1.75
CA ILE A 77 4.68 7.01 0.48
C ILE A 77 5.02 8.13 -0.50
N ARG A 78 4.94 9.40 -0.08
CA ARG A 78 5.29 10.53 -0.95
C ARG A 78 6.74 10.43 -1.43
N LYS A 79 7.67 10.08 -0.53
CA LYS A 79 9.08 9.88 -0.87
C LYS A 79 9.27 8.72 -1.85
N ALA A 80 8.59 7.58 -1.65
CA ALA A 80 8.66 6.45 -2.58
C ALA A 80 8.15 6.83 -3.99
N ILE A 81 7.07 7.61 -4.07
CA ILE A 81 6.53 8.12 -5.35
C ILE A 81 7.54 9.05 -6.04
N GLN A 82 8.17 9.96 -5.29
CA GLN A 82 9.24 10.82 -5.82
C GLN A 82 10.42 10.01 -6.38
N LEU A 83 10.73 8.87 -5.77
CA LEU A 83 11.81 7.97 -6.17
C LEU A 83 11.45 6.99 -7.31
N GLY A 84 10.21 7.01 -7.83
CA GLY A 84 9.85 6.25 -9.02
C GLY A 84 8.73 5.24 -8.87
N VAL A 85 8.13 5.10 -7.68
CA VAL A 85 6.89 4.31 -7.52
C VAL A 85 5.75 4.96 -8.30
N ARG A 86 5.00 4.15 -9.06
CA ARG A 86 3.88 4.61 -9.90
C ARG A 86 2.56 3.88 -9.61
N LYS A 87 2.60 2.78 -8.87
CA LYS A 87 1.42 2.06 -8.41
C LYS A 87 1.56 1.72 -6.94
N VAL A 88 0.54 2.05 -6.13
CA VAL A 88 0.52 1.79 -4.69
C VAL A 88 -0.72 0.95 -4.37
N ASN A 89 -0.54 -0.17 -3.68
CA ASN A 89 -1.64 -1.03 -3.27
C ASN A 89 -2.08 -0.71 -1.85
N ILE A 90 -3.36 -0.38 -1.67
CA ILE A 90 -4.01 -0.17 -0.38
C ILE A 90 -5.24 -1.08 -0.28
N ASP A 91 -5.50 -1.63 0.91
CA ASP A 91 -6.67 -2.50 1.13
C ASP A 91 -7.10 -2.45 2.60
N THR A 92 -6.17 -2.70 3.52
CA THR A 92 -6.48 -2.73 4.96
C THR A 92 -7.21 -1.47 5.44
N ASN A 93 -6.75 -0.27 5.06
CA ASN A 93 -7.42 0.98 5.49
C ASN A 93 -8.85 1.10 4.94
N LEU A 94 -9.13 0.55 3.76
CA LEU A 94 -10.46 0.57 3.16
C LEU A 94 -11.40 -0.36 3.92
N ARG A 95 -10.93 -1.57 4.25
CA ARG A 95 -11.67 -2.54 5.06
C ARG A 95 -11.94 -2.00 6.46
N GLU A 96 -10.93 -1.38 7.08
CA GLU A 96 -11.06 -0.75 8.40
C GLU A 96 -12.11 0.36 8.40
N ALA A 97 -12.01 1.33 7.48
CA ALA A 97 -12.98 2.42 7.39
C ALA A 97 -14.41 1.92 7.18
N PHE A 98 -14.58 0.95 6.29
CA PHE A 98 -15.87 0.34 6.02
C PHE A 98 -16.44 -0.39 7.25
N VAL A 99 -15.67 -1.30 7.84
CA VAL A 99 -16.13 -2.15 8.94
C VAL A 99 -16.34 -1.35 10.22
N TYR A 100 -15.47 -0.37 10.52
CA TYR A 100 -15.61 0.46 11.71
C TYR A 100 -16.86 1.35 11.62
N LYS A 101 -17.10 1.98 10.47
CA LYS A 101 -18.31 2.78 10.30
C LYS A 101 -19.58 1.93 10.34
N MET A 102 -19.55 0.74 9.75
CA MET A 102 -20.65 -0.22 9.87
C MET A 102 -20.93 -0.59 11.34
N ARG A 103 -19.89 -0.89 12.13
CA ARG A 103 -20.02 -1.21 13.56
C ARG A 103 -20.58 -0.04 14.37
N GLU A 104 -20.16 1.18 14.08
CA GLU A 104 -20.68 2.40 14.69
C GLU A 104 -22.19 2.55 14.46
N VAL A 105 -22.65 2.43 13.21
CA VAL A 105 -24.08 2.53 12.87
C VAL A 105 -24.91 1.46 13.57
N LEU A 106 -24.41 0.23 13.64
CA LEU A 106 -25.11 -0.88 14.33
C LEU A 106 -25.14 -0.70 15.85
N ALA A 107 -24.10 -0.11 16.44
CA ALA A 107 -24.07 0.20 17.86
C ALA A 107 -25.08 1.31 18.23
N GLU A 108 -25.22 2.32 17.36
CA GLU A 108 -26.19 3.41 17.55
C GLU A 108 -27.64 2.98 17.27
N LYS A 109 -27.84 2.11 16.28
CA LYS A 109 -29.17 1.68 15.79
C LYS A 109 -29.28 0.15 15.76
N PRO A 110 -29.34 -0.52 16.92
CA PRO A 110 -29.27 -1.99 16.99
C PRO A 110 -30.48 -2.72 16.38
N LYS A 111 -31.59 -2.02 16.13
CA LYS A 111 -32.79 -2.56 15.46
C LYS A 111 -32.83 -2.25 13.96
N GLU A 112 -31.85 -1.54 13.42
CA GLU A 112 -31.80 -1.25 11.99
C GLU A 112 -31.53 -2.52 11.21
N ILE A 113 -32.36 -2.78 10.21
CA ILE A 113 -32.28 -3.98 9.35
C ILE A 113 -32.13 -3.61 7.88
N ASP A 114 -32.37 -2.35 7.50
CA ASP A 114 -32.21 -1.91 6.13
C ASP A 114 -30.71 -1.83 5.79
N PRO A 115 -30.20 -2.71 4.92
CA PRO A 115 -28.77 -2.76 4.61
C PRO A 115 -28.27 -1.45 4.00
N ARG A 116 -29.13 -0.65 3.36
CA ARG A 116 -28.72 0.63 2.76
C ARG A 116 -28.35 1.65 3.84
N LYS A 117 -29.05 1.62 4.97
CA LYS A 117 -28.80 2.53 6.10
C LYS A 117 -27.57 2.13 6.92
N ILE A 118 -27.12 0.88 6.79
CA ILE A 118 -25.91 0.35 7.43
C ILE A 118 -24.70 0.50 6.49
N LEU A 119 -24.82 0.00 5.26
CA LEU A 119 -23.73 -0.06 4.29
C LEU A 119 -23.50 1.25 3.54
N GLY A 120 -24.52 2.13 3.45
CA GLY A 120 -24.39 3.46 2.86
C GLY A 120 -23.32 4.30 3.56
N PRO A 121 -23.45 4.54 4.88
CA PRO A 121 -22.44 5.26 5.65
C PRO A 121 -21.06 4.58 5.61
N ALA A 122 -20.99 3.24 5.61
CA ALA A 122 -19.73 2.50 5.51
C ALA A 122 -19.03 2.71 4.15
N ARG A 123 -19.81 2.71 3.05
CA ARG A 123 -19.31 3.03 1.71
C ARG A 123 -18.79 4.47 1.66
N ASP A 124 -19.52 5.42 2.24
CA ASP A 124 -19.14 6.83 2.22
C ASP A 124 -17.82 7.05 3.00
N ALA A 125 -17.65 6.40 4.16
CA ALA A 125 -16.39 6.41 4.91
C ALA A 125 -15.21 5.81 4.12
N LEU A 126 -15.43 4.68 3.44
CA LEU A 126 -14.42 4.09 2.55
C LEU A 126 -14.06 5.07 1.42
N GLN A 127 -15.06 5.71 0.80
CA GLN A 127 -14.86 6.67 -0.28
C GLN A 127 -14.00 7.86 0.16
N GLU A 128 -14.20 8.37 1.37
CA GLU A 128 -13.35 9.43 1.95
C GLU A 128 -11.88 9.01 2.01
N VAL A 129 -11.60 7.78 2.45
CA VAL A 129 -10.22 7.24 2.49
C VAL A 129 -9.64 7.14 1.07
N VAL A 130 -10.41 6.67 0.09
CA VAL A 130 -9.96 6.62 -1.31
C VAL A 130 -9.59 8.02 -1.81
N GLN A 131 -10.43 9.02 -1.56
CA GLN A 131 -10.17 10.41 -1.96
C GLN A 131 -8.91 10.98 -1.27
N GLN A 132 -8.71 10.68 0.02
CA GLN A 132 -7.49 11.07 0.73
C GLN A 132 -6.26 10.44 0.09
N LYS A 133 -6.32 9.15 -0.29
CA LYS A 133 -5.22 8.44 -0.93
C LYS A 133 -4.95 8.94 -2.35
N ILE A 134 -5.97 9.30 -3.14
CA ILE A 134 -5.81 9.97 -4.44
C ILE A 134 -5.02 11.29 -4.29
N ARG A 135 -5.37 12.10 -3.29
CA ARG A 135 -4.66 13.35 -3.00
C ARG A 135 -3.22 13.09 -2.55
N LEU A 136 -3.02 12.13 -1.64
CA LEU A 136 -1.71 11.71 -1.15
C LEU A 136 -0.78 11.27 -2.29
N PHE A 137 -1.30 10.46 -3.21
CA PHE A 137 -0.54 9.93 -4.34
C PHE A 137 -0.28 10.95 -5.45
N GLY A 138 -0.87 12.16 -5.34
CA GLY A 138 -0.73 13.20 -6.36
C GLY A 138 -1.49 12.93 -7.66
N SER A 139 -2.46 12.02 -7.64
CA SER A 139 -3.24 11.63 -8.82
C SER A 139 -4.55 12.41 -9.00
N SER A 140 -4.86 13.34 -8.09
CA SER A 140 -6.02 14.23 -8.23
C SER A 140 -5.94 15.03 -9.54
N ASN A 141 -7.03 15.01 -10.32
CA ASN A 141 -7.16 15.71 -11.62
C ASN A 141 -6.13 15.27 -12.68
N LYS A 142 -5.78 13.97 -12.70
CA LYS A 142 -4.87 13.35 -13.68
C LYS A 142 -5.56 12.31 -14.59
N ALA A 143 -6.89 12.43 -14.74
CA ALA A 143 -7.70 11.57 -15.59
C ALA A 143 -7.60 11.96 -17.07
#